data_AF-A0A4R0RX41-F1
#
_entry.id   AF-A0A4R0RX41-F1
#
_cell.length_a   1.000
_cell.length_b   1.000
_cell.length_c   1.000
_cell.angle_alpha   90.00
_cell.angle_beta   90.00
_cell.angle_gamma   90.00
#
_symmetry.space_group_name_H-M   'P 1'
#
loop_
_entity.id
_entity.type
_entity.pdbx_description
1 polymer ?
#
loop_
_entity_poly.entity_id
_entity_poly.type
_entity_poly.pdbx_seq_one_letter_code
_entity_poly.pdbx_strand_id
1 'polypeptide(L)'
;MDVDDSALTTPGPDDFVEQIISNNVIHDCLFSYVTPLELFRLARTCRIAYGVVRFYVKRTFNVNRLLSRFFQDPVAFRSLQARTGMIFAGSIALQFFDRSFYPGSDLDVYLMREAMVEVTAWLVDVGYEFEPFPEQPPILQDAMKALMQNQAHEVMAGPGALAEHPLAP
;
A
#
# COMPACT_ATOMS: atom_id res chain seq x y z
N MET A 1 -50.07 8.34 -36.58
CA MET A 1 -48.76 7.91 -36.05
C MET A 1 -48.33 9.03 -35.13
N ASP A 2 -48.87 9.00 -33.92
CA ASP A 2 -48.52 9.96 -32.88
C ASP A 2 -47.14 9.58 -32.37
N VAL A 3 -46.18 10.46 -32.66
CA VAL A 3 -44.85 10.41 -32.06
C VAL A 3 -45.05 10.81 -30.61
N ASP A 4 -44.94 9.83 -29.71
CA ASP A 4 -44.93 10.04 -28.27
C ASP A 4 -43.67 10.85 -27.93
N ASP A 5 -43.86 12.17 -27.84
CA ASP A 5 -42.86 13.17 -27.49
C ASP A 5 -42.71 13.20 -25.96
N SER A 6 -42.40 12.03 -25.38
CA SER A 6 -42.15 11.88 -23.95
C SER A 6 -40.83 12.57 -23.60
N ALA A 7 -40.92 13.88 -23.39
CA ALA A 7 -40.11 14.71 -22.51
C ALA A 7 -38.66 14.23 -22.32
N LEU A 8 -37.73 14.73 -23.15
CA LEU A 8 -36.41 15.07 -22.65
C LEU A 8 -36.55 16.26 -21.70
N THR A 9 -36.93 15.97 -20.45
CA THR A 9 -36.86 16.96 -19.38
C THR A 9 -35.39 17.33 -19.20
N THR A 10 -35.03 18.54 -19.62
CA THR A 10 -33.68 19.07 -19.37
C THR A 10 -33.45 19.08 -17.86
N PRO A 11 -32.38 18.45 -17.35
CA PRO A 11 -32.12 18.40 -15.91
C PRO A 11 -32.09 19.82 -15.35
N GLY A 12 -32.78 20.02 -14.23
CA GLY A 12 -32.78 21.29 -13.52
C GLY A 12 -31.37 21.64 -13.04
N PRO A 13 -31.10 22.90 -12.68
CA PRO A 13 -29.80 23.30 -12.12
C PRO A 13 -29.40 22.47 -10.89
N ASP A 14 -30.37 22.02 -10.09
CA ASP A 14 -30.12 21.14 -8.94
C ASP A 14 -29.72 19.73 -9.36
N ASP A 15 -30.32 19.17 -10.41
CA ASP A 15 -29.96 17.86 -10.97
C ASP A 15 -28.51 17.86 -11.50
N PHE A 16 -28.10 18.97 -12.11
CA PHE A 16 -26.72 19.14 -12.58
C PHE A 16 -25.72 19.15 -11.43
N VAL A 17 -26.04 19.87 -10.34
CA VAL A 17 -25.20 19.92 -9.13
C VAL A 17 -25.12 18.54 -8.47
N GLU A 18 -26.23 17.81 -8.35
CA GLU A 18 -26.25 16.45 -7.80
C GLU A 18 -25.43 15.46 -8.63
N GLN A 19 -25.50 15.56 -9.97
CA GLN A 19 -24.70 14.74 -10.87
C GLN A 19 -23.19 15.00 -10.71
N ILE A 20 -22.78 16.26 -10.56
CA ILE A 20 -21.38 16.62 -10.29
C ILE A 20 -20.93 16.08 -8.93
N ILE A 21 -21.73 16.31 -7.89
CA ILE A 21 -21.44 15.90 -6.50
C ILE A 21 -21.38 14.39 -6.35
N SER A 22 -21.99 13.63 -7.26
CA SER A 22 -21.98 12.16 -7.23
C SER A 22 -20.91 11.56 -8.14
N ASN A 23 -20.16 12.39 -8.89
CA ASN A 23 -19.22 11.92 -9.89
C ASN A 23 -17.84 11.60 -9.32
N ASN A 24 -17.54 10.31 -9.19
CA ASN A 24 -16.27 9.83 -8.66
C ASN A 24 -15.03 10.25 -9.48
N VAL A 25 -15.16 10.47 -10.80
CA VAL A 25 -14.03 10.90 -11.64
C VAL A 25 -13.64 12.35 -11.30
N ILE A 26 -14.63 13.21 -11.09
CA ILE A 26 -14.39 14.60 -10.66
C ILE A 26 -13.72 14.62 -9.30
N HIS A 27 -14.21 13.80 -8.36
CA HIS A 27 -13.60 13.69 -7.04
C HIS A 27 -12.16 13.19 -7.11
N ASP A 28 -11.87 12.19 -7.96
CA ASP A 28 -10.52 11.65 -8.10
C ASP A 28 -9.53 12.73 -8.58
N CYS A 29 -9.92 13.49 -9.59
CA CYS A 29 -9.10 14.58 -10.13
C CYS A 29 -8.91 15.73 -9.13
N LEU A 30 -9.96 16.11 -8.39
CA LEU A 30 -9.84 17.21 -7.42
C LEU A 30 -9.04 16.78 -6.20
N PHE A 31 -9.37 15.61 -5.64
CA PHE A 31 -8.81 15.15 -4.38
C PHE A 31 -7.40 14.58 -4.51
N SER A 32 -6.87 14.34 -5.72
CA SER A 32 -5.46 13.98 -5.92
C SER A 32 -4.52 15.10 -5.45
N TYR A 33 -4.96 16.36 -5.50
CA TYR A 33 -4.18 17.52 -5.05
C TYR A 33 -4.39 17.88 -3.57
N VAL A 34 -5.32 17.20 -2.90
CA VAL A 34 -5.69 17.48 -1.51
C VAL A 34 -4.90 16.57 -0.58
N THR A 35 -4.29 17.13 0.47
CA THR A 35 -3.56 16.36 1.48
C THR A 35 -4.51 15.55 2.36
N PRO A 36 -4.04 14.47 3.03
CA PRO A 36 -4.87 13.72 3.97
C PRO A 36 -5.53 14.61 5.04
N LEU A 37 -4.81 15.59 5.59
CA LEU A 37 -5.34 16.51 6.59
C LEU A 37 -6.48 17.37 6.05
N GLU A 38 -6.37 17.86 4.82
CA GLU A 38 -7.41 18.65 4.17
C GLU A 38 -8.64 17.81 3.83
N LEU A 39 -8.46 16.55 3.39
CA LEU A 39 -9.56 15.61 3.21
C LEU A 39 -10.33 15.40 4.52
N PHE A 40 -9.63 15.21 5.64
CA PHE A 40 -10.26 15.10 6.96
C PHE A 40 -11.02 16.37 7.35
N ARG A 41 -10.47 17.55 7.06
CA ARG A 41 -11.16 18.82 7.32
C ARG A 41 -12.41 18.96 6.46
N LEU A 42 -12.32 18.64 5.17
CA LEU A 42 -13.44 18.66 4.22
C LEU A 42 -14.55 17.69 4.65
N ALA A 43 -14.19 16.48 5.10
CA ALA A 43 -15.15 15.50 5.59
C ALA A 43 -15.96 15.97 6.82
N ARG A 44 -15.50 17.00 7.54
CA ARG A 44 -16.20 17.56 8.71
C ARG A 44 -17.10 18.74 8.40
N THR A 45 -17.14 19.23 7.16
CA THR A 45 -17.96 20.40 6.81
C THR A 45 -19.44 20.05 6.70
N CYS A 46 -19.76 18.92 6.05
CA CYS A 46 -21.14 18.44 5.90
C CYS A 46 -21.21 16.93 5.63
N ARG A 47 -22.42 16.36 5.71
CA ARG A 47 -22.65 14.91 5.51
C ARG A 47 -22.36 14.45 4.08
N ILE A 48 -22.60 15.30 3.08
CA ILE A 48 -22.32 15.02 1.68
C ILE A 48 -20.79 14.90 1.47
N ALA A 49 -20.05 15.93 1.89
CA ALA A 49 -18.58 15.94 1.82
C ALA A 49 -17.97 14.76 2.59
N TYR A 50 -18.50 14.43 3.77
CA TYR A 50 -18.12 13.23 4.51
C TYR A 50 -18.25 11.96 3.66
N GLY A 51 -19.41 11.75 3.03
CA GLY A 51 -19.67 10.60 2.16
C GLY A 51 -18.69 10.54 1.00
N VAL A 52 -18.53 11.64 0.28
CA VAL A 52 -17.66 11.77 -0.89
C VAL A 52 -16.19 11.49 -0.54
N VAL A 53 -15.67 12.10 0.54
CA VAL A 53 -14.29 11.83 1.01
C VAL A 53 -14.13 10.38 1.44
N ARG A 54 -15.11 9.80 2.15
CA ARG A 54 -15.07 8.40 2.58
C ARG A 54 -14.98 7.44 1.40
N PHE A 55 -15.75 7.68 0.33
CA PHE A 55 -15.69 6.85 -0.88
C PHE A 55 -14.37 7.03 -1.64
N TYR A 56 -13.86 8.27 -1.74
CA TYR A 56 -12.55 8.51 -2.33
C TYR A 56 -11.43 7.79 -1.57
N VAL A 57 -11.35 7.97 -0.24
CA VAL A 57 -10.33 7.33 0.60
C VAL A 57 -10.35 5.81 0.44
N LYS A 58 -11.54 5.19 0.42
CA LYS A 58 -11.69 3.74 0.22
C LYS A 58 -11.15 3.25 -1.13
N ARG A 59 -11.30 4.04 -2.20
CA ARG A 59 -10.85 3.68 -3.55
C ARG A 59 -9.36 3.94 -3.75
N THR A 60 -8.88 5.06 -3.23
CA THR A 60 -7.51 5.54 -3.39
C THR A 60 -6.53 4.75 -2.52
N PHE A 61 -6.84 4.58 -1.23
CA PHE A 61 -5.98 3.88 -0.28
C PHE A 61 -6.33 2.38 -0.16
N ASN A 62 -6.39 1.72 -1.31
CA ASN A 62 -6.69 0.28 -1.40
C ASN A 62 -5.40 -0.55 -1.41
N VAL A 63 -5.04 -1.11 -0.25
CA VAL A 63 -3.83 -1.94 -0.09
C VAL A 63 -3.87 -3.18 -0.98
N ASN A 64 -5.02 -3.80 -1.20
CA ASN A 64 -5.11 -5.00 -2.06
C ASN A 64 -4.82 -4.66 -3.52
N ARG A 65 -5.24 -3.47 -3.99
CA ARG A 65 -4.91 -2.97 -5.33
C ARG A 65 -3.41 -2.67 -5.48
N LEU A 66 -2.76 -2.20 -4.42
CA LEU A 66 -1.31 -2.00 -4.42
C LEU A 66 -0.57 -3.34 -4.51
N LEU A 67 -0.95 -4.29 -3.65
CA LEU A 67 -0.33 -5.60 -3.54
C LEU A 67 -0.61 -6.52 -4.73
N SER A 68 -1.67 -6.28 -5.51
CA SER A 68 -1.96 -7.07 -6.73
C SER A 68 -0.90 -6.92 -7.83
N ARG A 69 0.04 -5.98 -7.67
CA ARG A 69 1.22 -5.86 -8.53
C ARG A 69 2.26 -6.96 -8.27
N PHE A 70 2.26 -7.52 -7.06
CA PHE A 70 3.26 -8.47 -6.58
C PHE A 70 2.66 -9.86 -6.41
N PHE A 71 1.41 -9.95 -5.97
CA PHE A 71 0.75 -11.21 -5.63
C PHE A 71 -0.55 -11.38 -6.40
N GLN A 72 -0.80 -12.59 -6.91
CA GLN A 72 -2.08 -12.94 -7.52
C GLN A 72 -3.21 -12.91 -6.49
N ASP A 73 -2.93 -13.31 -5.25
CA ASP A 73 -3.84 -13.19 -4.10
C ASP A 73 -3.27 -12.23 -3.03
N PRO A 74 -3.59 -10.92 -3.13
CA PRO A 74 -3.23 -9.93 -2.13
C PRO A 74 -3.79 -10.22 -0.73
N VAL A 75 -4.93 -10.92 -0.65
CA VAL A 75 -5.58 -11.22 0.64
C VAL A 75 -4.79 -12.29 1.36
N ALA A 76 -4.30 -13.32 0.66
CA ALA A 76 -3.41 -14.32 1.22
C ALA A 76 -2.13 -13.70 1.80
N PHE A 77 -1.48 -12.79 1.06
CA PHE A 77 -0.31 -12.06 1.58
C PHE A 77 -0.65 -11.25 2.84
N ARG A 78 -1.80 -10.58 2.88
CA ARG A 78 -2.23 -9.82 4.06
C ARG A 78 -2.59 -10.70 5.24
N SER A 79 -3.12 -11.90 5.02
CA SER A 79 -3.33 -12.89 6.07
C SER A 79 -2.00 -13.38 6.63
N LEU A 80 -0.99 -13.58 5.77
CA LEU A 80 0.38 -13.84 6.22
C LEU A 80 0.91 -12.68 7.07
N GLN A 81 0.79 -11.43 6.60
CA GLN A 81 1.19 -10.24 7.37
C GLN A 81 0.54 -10.18 8.76
N ALA A 82 -0.76 -10.42 8.83
CA ALA A 82 -1.50 -10.36 10.09
C ALA A 82 -1.03 -11.41 11.10
N ARG A 83 -0.63 -12.59 10.63
CA ARG A 83 -0.14 -13.69 11.49
C ARG A 83 1.32 -13.53 11.90
N THR A 84 2.16 -12.98 11.02
CA THR A 84 3.61 -12.89 11.23
C THR A 84 4.07 -11.55 11.78
N GLY A 85 3.20 -10.54 11.82
CA GLY A 85 3.56 -9.17 12.21
C GLY A 85 4.40 -8.45 11.16
N MET A 86 4.45 -8.98 9.94
CA MET A 86 5.27 -8.46 8.84
C MET A 86 4.74 -7.14 8.28
N ILE A 87 5.63 -6.18 8.05
CA ILE A 87 5.30 -4.83 7.58
C ILE A 87 6.02 -4.57 6.24
N PHE A 88 5.28 -4.11 5.23
CA PHE A 88 5.91 -3.62 4.00
C PHE A 88 6.32 -2.15 4.16
N ALA A 89 7.39 -1.75 3.47
CA ALA A 89 8.03 -0.46 3.67
C ALA A 89 8.59 0.09 2.36
N GLY A 90 9.56 1.01 2.48
CA GLY A 90 10.33 1.53 1.36
C GLY A 90 9.48 2.26 0.32
N SER A 91 9.85 2.07 -0.95
CA SER A 91 9.29 2.84 -2.07
C SER A 91 7.78 2.61 -2.24
N ILE A 92 7.27 1.45 -1.86
CA ILE A 92 5.84 1.10 -1.98
C ILE A 92 5.00 1.76 -0.89
N ALA A 93 5.51 1.87 0.33
CA ALA A 93 4.82 2.63 1.39
C ALA A 93 4.67 4.10 0.99
N LEU A 94 5.72 4.70 0.42
CA LEU A 94 5.68 6.08 -0.07
C LEU A 94 4.66 6.26 -1.20
N GLN A 95 4.67 5.40 -2.21
CA GLN A 95 3.68 5.42 -3.31
C GLN A 95 2.24 5.34 -2.80
N PHE A 96 1.99 4.52 -1.78
CA PHE A 96 0.65 4.39 -1.19
C PHE A 96 0.16 5.71 -0.56
N PHE A 97 1.02 6.41 0.18
CA PHE A 97 0.63 7.66 0.84
C PHE A 97 0.63 8.86 -0.11
N ASP A 98 1.58 8.91 -1.04
CA ASP A 98 1.71 9.97 -2.03
C ASP A 98 0.68 9.83 -3.18
N ARG A 99 0.10 8.63 -3.34
CA ARG A 99 -0.84 8.28 -4.42
C ARG A 99 -0.19 8.36 -5.80
N SER A 100 1.11 8.05 -5.85
CA SER A 100 1.94 8.06 -7.05
C SER A 100 2.32 6.64 -7.48
N PHE A 101 2.88 6.52 -8.68
CA PHE A 101 3.33 5.25 -9.24
C PHE A 101 4.78 5.38 -9.70
N TYR A 102 5.65 4.53 -9.17
CA TYR A 102 7.06 4.46 -9.53
C TYR A 102 7.29 3.18 -10.35
N PRO A 103 7.49 3.28 -11.68
CA PRO A 103 7.76 2.11 -12.51
C PRO A 103 8.99 1.34 -12.00
N GLY A 104 8.92 0.00 -11.97
CA GLY A 104 10.04 -0.85 -11.56
C GLY A 104 10.33 -0.88 -10.06
N SER A 105 9.50 -0.24 -9.21
CA SER A 105 9.62 -0.36 -7.75
C SER A 105 9.39 -1.80 -7.27
N ASP A 106 10.25 -2.24 -6.37
CA ASP A 106 10.20 -3.49 -5.62
C ASP A 106 9.32 -3.37 -4.37
N LEU A 107 9.16 -4.48 -3.64
CA LEU A 107 8.43 -4.55 -2.38
C LEU A 107 9.39 -4.87 -1.23
N ASP A 108 9.69 -3.86 -0.42
CA ASP A 108 10.46 -4.04 0.80
C ASP A 108 9.59 -4.58 1.94
N VAL A 109 10.08 -5.59 2.64
CA VAL A 109 9.34 -6.27 3.70
C VAL A 109 10.23 -6.50 4.93
N TYR A 110 9.75 -6.04 6.08
CA TYR A 110 10.36 -6.27 7.39
C TYR A 110 9.57 -7.32 8.16
N LEU A 111 10.26 -8.31 8.72
CA LEU A 111 9.66 -9.41 9.46
C LEU A 111 10.49 -9.74 10.70
N MET A 112 9.82 -10.29 11.70
CA MET A 112 10.49 -10.85 12.88
C MET A 112 11.19 -12.15 12.50
N ARG A 113 12.33 -12.43 13.13
CA ARG A 113 13.17 -13.60 12.85
C ARG A 113 12.38 -14.91 12.89
N GLU A 114 11.48 -15.03 13.85
CA GLU A 114 10.66 -16.22 14.10
C GLU A 114 9.74 -16.51 12.91
N ALA A 115 9.35 -15.47 12.16
CA ALA A 115 8.52 -15.59 10.97
C ALA A 115 9.30 -15.86 9.67
N MET A 116 10.63 -15.79 9.70
CA MET A 116 11.47 -15.91 8.49
C MET A 116 11.21 -17.21 7.73
N VAL A 117 11.14 -18.34 8.44
CA VAL A 117 10.92 -19.65 7.80
C VAL A 117 9.56 -19.71 7.12
N GLU A 118 8.52 -19.23 7.81
CA GLU A 118 7.15 -19.25 7.29
C GLU A 118 6.99 -18.33 6.07
N VAL A 119 7.47 -17.09 6.18
CA VAL A 119 7.33 -16.08 5.12
C VAL A 119 8.11 -16.50 3.88
N THR A 120 9.35 -16.94 4.03
CA THR A 120 10.16 -17.38 2.89
C THR A 120 9.56 -18.62 2.21
N ALA A 121 9.07 -19.59 2.99
CA ALA A 121 8.40 -20.76 2.43
C ALA A 121 7.14 -20.35 1.64
N TRP A 122 6.36 -19.40 2.15
CA TRP A 122 5.19 -18.87 1.44
C TRP A 122 5.57 -18.14 0.15
N LEU A 123 6.63 -17.33 0.17
CA LEU A 123 7.12 -16.62 -1.03
C LEU A 123 7.53 -17.60 -2.13
N VAL A 124 8.24 -18.66 -1.77
CA VAL A 124 8.62 -19.73 -2.71
C VAL A 124 7.39 -20.46 -3.25
N ASP A 125 6.41 -20.76 -2.40
CA ASP A 125 5.15 -21.42 -2.79
C ASP A 125 4.35 -20.60 -3.81
N VAL A 126 4.32 -19.26 -3.66
CA VAL A 126 3.66 -18.38 -4.63
C VAL A 126 4.53 -18.02 -5.84
N GLY A 127 5.73 -18.61 -5.96
CA GLY A 127 6.55 -18.56 -7.17
C GLY A 127 7.71 -17.55 -7.16
N TYR A 128 8.08 -16.99 -6.01
CA TYR A 128 9.31 -16.18 -5.91
C TYR A 128 10.55 -17.08 -5.82
N GLU A 129 11.61 -16.65 -6.49
CA GLU A 129 12.93 -17.28 -6.41
C GLU A 129 13.86 -16.47 -5.50
N PHE A 130 14.76 -17.18 -4.82
CA PHE A 130 15.77 -16.52 -3.99
C PHE A 130 16.91 -16.00 -4.84
N GLU A 131 17.14 -14.68 -4.74
CA GLU A 131 18.31 -14.02 -5.31
C GLU A 131 19.20 -13.51 -4.16
N PRO A 132 20.41 -14.06 -3.98
CA PRO A 132 21.30 -13.66 -2.90
C PRO A 132 21.94 -12.31 -3.17
N PHE A 133 22.10 -11.49 -2.13
CA PHE A 133 23.06 -10.38 -2.16
C PHE A 133 24.50 -10.91 -2.26
N PRO A 134 25.48 -10.10 -2.74
CA PRO A 134 26.86 -10.55 -2.93
C PRO A 134 27.52 -11.17 -1.69
N GLU A 135 27.13 -10.73 -0.49
CA GLU A 135 27.66 -11.19 0.79
C GLU A 135 26.90 -12.39 1.37
N GLN A 136 25.75 -12.77 0.77
CA GLN A 136 24.92 -13.85 1.25
C GLN A 136 25.34 -15.20 0.64
N PRO A 137 25.15 -16.30 1.39
CA PRO A 137 25.25 -17.64 0.81
C PRO A 137 24.32 -17.78 -0.41
N PRO A 138 24.74 -18.48 -1.47
CA PRO A 138 23.96 -18.60 -2.69
C PRO A 138 22.71 -19.47 -2.52
N ILE A 139 22.66 -20.27 -1.46
CA ILE A 139 21.55 -21.17 -1.16
C ILE A 139 20.72 -20.54 -0.05
N LEU A 140 19.40 -20.44 -0.30
CA LEU A 140 18.45 -19.82 0.61
C LEU A 140 18.53 -20.37 2.05
N GLN A 141 18.62 -21.70 2.19
CA GLN A 141 18.71 -22.35 3.50
C GLN A 141 19.97 -21.94 4.27
N ASP A 142 21.09 -21.81 3.58
CA ASP A 142 22.35 -21.39 4.19
C ASP A 142 22.31 -19.90 4.56
N ALA A 143 21.70 -19.05 3.73
CA ALA A 143 21.50 -17.63 4.01
C ALA A 143 20.61 -17.41 5.25
N MET A 144 19.51 -18.15 5.36
CA MET A 144 18.64 -18.11 6.54
C MET A 144 19.37 -18.59 7.80
N LYS A 145 20.15 -19.67 7.69
CA LYS A 145 20.95 -20.19 8.81
C LYS A 145 22.02 -19.19 9.26
N ALA A 146 22.73 -18.55 8.34
CA ALA A 146 23.70 -17.51 8.64
C ALA A 146 23.06 -16.32 9.36
N LEU A 147 21.89 -15.86 8.91
CA LEU A 147 21.13 -14.82 9.59
C LEU A 147 20.72 -15.22 11.01
N MET A 148 20.34 -16.47 11.25
CA MET A 148 20.03 -17.02 12.58
C MET A 148 21.25 -17.08 13.50
N GLN A 149 22.44 -17.32 12.95
CA GLN A 149 23.67 -17.42 13.71
C GLN A 149 24.28 -16.04 14.05
N ASN A 150 24.18 -15.06 13.15
CA ASN A 150 24.83 -13.76 13.33
C ASN A 150 24.25 -12.91 14.48
N GLN A 151 22.96 -13.00 14.80
CA GLN A 151 22.41 -12.27 15.98
C GLN A 151 22.66 -12.96 17.32
N ALA A 152 23.06 -14.23 17.36
CA ALA A 152 23.51 -14.82 18.63
C ALA A 152 24.78 -14.12 19.16
N HIS A 153 25.56 -13.52 18.26
CA HIS A 153 26.73 -12.72 18.59
C HIS A 153 26.38 -11.29 19.01
N GLU A 154 25.35 -10.67 18.41
CA GLU A 154 24.88 -9.33 18.79
C GLU A 154 24.07 -9.34 20.09
N VAL A 155 23.30 -10.38 20.41
CA VAL A 155 22.55 -10.43 21.70
C VAL A 155 23.48 -10.57 22.91
N MET A 156 24.73 -11.02 22.71
CA MET A 156 25.79 -11.01 23.74
C MET A 156 26.56 -9.68 23.85
N ALA A 157 26.32 -8.74 22.93
CA ALA A 157 26.85 -7.38 22.97
C ALA A 157 25.67 -6.40 23.09
N GLY A 158 25.40 -5.92 24.30
CA GLY A 158 24.20 -5.13 24.65
C GLY A 158 23.82 -3.97 23.70
N PRO A 159 22.60 -3.42 23.84
CA PRO A 159 21.91 -2.68 22.79
C PRO A 159 22.55 -1.30 22.55
N GLY A 160 23.00 -1.04 21.33
CA GLY A 160 23.34 0.32 20.90
C GLY A 160 24.25 0.42 19.69
N ALA A 161 23.65 0.67 18.51
CA ALA A 161 24.16 1.47 17.38
C ALA A 161 23.19 1.22 16.20
N LEU A 162 22.22 2.05 15.83
CA LEU A 162 22.32 3.46 15.43
C LEU A 162 23.71 3.82 14.90
N ALA A 163 23.89 3.65 13.60
CA ALA A 163 24.91 4.36 12.84
C ALA A 163 24.21 5.05 11.67
N GLU A 164 23.67 6.24 11.94
CA GLU A 164 23.58 7.28 10.92
C GLU A 164 24.99 7.54 10.39
N HIS A 165 25.13 7.57 9.07
CA HIS A 165 26.40 7.93 8.45
C HIS A 165 26.69 9.41 8.74
N PRO A 166 27.89 9.79 9.20
CA PRO A 166 28.23 11.18 9.41
C PRO A 166 28.28 11.91 8.07
N LEU A 167 27.55 13.02 8.00
CA LEU A 167 27.86 14.11 7.08
C LEU A 167 29.24 14.66 7.42
N ALA A 168 30.17 14.67 6.46
CA ALA A 168 31.31 15.57 6.46
C ALA A 168 32.01 15.60 5.09
N PRO A 169 32.75 16.67 4.76
CA PRO A 169 32.64 18.06 5.20
C PRO A 169 32.08 18.98 4.10
#